data_AF-A0A8T6P608-F1
#
_entry.id   AF-A0A8T6P608-F1
#
_cell.length_a   1.000
_cell.length_b   1.000
_cell.length_c   1.000
_cell.angle_alpha   90.00
_cell.angle_beta   90.00
_cell.angle_gamma   90.00
#
_symmetry.space_group_name_H-M   'P 1'
#
loop_
_entity.id
_entity.type
_entity.pdbx_description
1 polymer ?
#
loop_
_entity_poly.entity_id
_entity_poly.type
_entity_poly.pdbx_seq_one_letter_code
_entity_poly.pdbx_strand_id
1 'polypeptide(L)'
;MVITFTPDQKPVDIQDNYTRDDLIAASNESIDYLLNLIRDLPDSYVTFQPEDPEAHDAAAATEGEVNMAWTLGHVIAHITASSEEDAALGAALARGVEVKWRSRYETPWEELTTIEQLIQRLEESRRIRLAYLDAWPDQPKLETAVHKSIQKRWGPMNAVGYTLLGLGHEIGHYGQLEEIIAQARAALG
;
A
#
# COMPACT_ATOMS: atom_id res chain seq x y z
N MET A 1 15.18 -5.91 -5.51
CA MET A 1 15.09 -7.17 -4.77
C MET A 1 13.60 -7.42 -4.61
N VAL A 2 13.07 -8.49 -5.19
CA VAL A 2 11.63 -8.73 -5.18
C VAL A 2 11.24 -9.29 -3.82
N ILE A 3 10.44 -8.55 -3.04
CA ILE A 3 9.74 -9.12 -1.89
C ILE A 3 8.53 -9.86 -2.43
N THR A 4 8.53 -11.18 -2.29
CA THR A 4 7.42 -12.04 -2.74
C THR A 4 6.69 -12.59 -1.53
N PHE A 5 5.38 -12.40 -1.50
CA PHE A 5 4.50 -13.04 -0.54
C PHE A 5 3.88 -14.28 -1.20
N THR A 6 3.91 -15.42 -0.53
CA THR A 6 3.01 -16.52 -0.91
C THR A 6 1.60 -16.24 -0.35
N PRO A 7 0.51 -16.77 -0.95
CA PRO A 7 -0.87 -16.36 -0.62
C PRO A 7 -1.24 -16.42 0.87
N ASP A 8 -0.65 -17.35 1.63
CA ASP A 8 -0.96 -17.56 3.05
C ASP A 8 0.10 -16.96 4.01
N GLN A 9 1.17 -16.38 3.46
CA GLN A 9 2.32 -15.93 4.25
C GLN A 9 2.07 -14.54 4.82
N LYS A 10 2.18 -14.42 6.14
CA LYS A 10 2.02 -13.14 6.83
C LYS A 10 3.36 -12.43 6.93
N PRO A 11 3.36 -11.09 7.07
CA PRO A 11 4.60 -10.34 7.28
C PRO A 11 5.42 -10.84 8.47
N VAL A 12 4.77 -11.26 9.56
CA VAL A 12 5.43 -11.82 10.75
C VAL A 12 6.22 -13.10 10.45
N ASP A 13 5.85 -13.86 9.43
CA ASP A 13 6.51 -15.13 9.09
C ASP A 13 7.83 -14.91 8.35
N ILE A 14 8.08 -13.70 7.84
CA ILE A 14 9.25 -13.37 7.01
C ILE A 14 10.02 -12.14 7.45
N GLN A 15 9.57 -11.44 8.51
CA GLN A 15 10.19 -10.19 8.94
C GLN A 15 11.67 -10.32 9.32
N ASP A 16 12.13 -11.51 9.69
CA ASP A 16 13.54 -11.76 10.04
C ASP A 16 14.43 -12.00 8.81
N ASN A 17 13.83 -12.10 7.61
CA ASN A 17 14.54 -12.34 6.35
C ASN A 17 14.97 -11.04 5.65
N TYR A 18 14.51 -9.87 6.12
CA TYR A 18 14.69 -8.61 5.44
C TYR A 18 15.32 -7.56 6.36
N THR A 19 16.18 -6.73 5.77
CA THR A 19 16.80 -5.58 6.41
C THR A 19 16.06 -4.29 6.05
N ARG A 20 16.43 -3.17 6.71
CA ARG A 20 15.93 -1.85 6.33
C ARG A 20 16.25 -1.51 4.87
N ASP A 21 17.44 -1.86 4.40
CA ASP A 21 17.88 -1.55 3.04
C ASP A 21 17.09 -2.37 2.01
N ASP A 22 16.70 -3.60 2.36
CA ASP A 22 15.80 -4.43 1.56
C ASP A 22 14.40 -3.78 1.44
N LEU A 23 13.88 -3.21 2.52
CA LEU A 23 12.59 -2.48 2.51
C LEU A 23 12.64 -1.21 1.66
N ILE A 24 13.79 -0.49 1.68
CA ILE A 24 14.04 0.67 0.82
C ILE A 24 14.05 0.25 -0.65
N ALA A 25 14.78 -0.82 -0.97
CA ALA A 25 14.85 -1.35 -2.33
C ALA A 25 13.46 -1.78 -2.82
N ALA A 26 12.72 -2.53 -1.98
CA ALA A 26 11.38 -2.99 -2.31
C ALA A 26 10.38 -1.84 -2.47
N SER A 27 10.48 -0.78 -1.65
CA SER A 27 9.60 0.38 -1.79
C SER A 27 9.85 1.18 -3.05
N ASN A 28 11.10 1.24 -3.51
CA ASN A 28 11.40 1.83 -4.82
C ASN A 28 10.86 0.96 -5.95
N GLU A 29 11.12 -0.34 -5.89
CA GLU A 29 10.70 -1.29 -6.92
C GLU A 29 9.17 -1.35 -7.06
N SER A 30 8.43 -1.31 -5.94
CA SER A 30 6.97 -1.34 -5.94
C SER A 30 6.37 -0.07 -6.57
N ILE A 31 6.94 1.10 -6.31
CA ILE A 31 6.53 2.35 -6.97
C ILE A 31 6.94 2.37 -8.44
N ASP A 32 8.14 1.90 -8.79
CA ASP A 32 8.59 1.79 -10.19
C ASP A 32 7.65 0.89 -11.00
N TYR A 33 7.18 -0.21 -10.42
CA TYR A 33 6.18 -1.08 -11.03
C TYR A 33 4.89 -0.31 -11.34
N LEU A 34 4.32 0.36 -10.33
CA LEU A 34 3.07 1.12 -10.48
C LEU A 34 3.20 2.26 -11.49
N LEU A 35 4.31 2.99 -11.47
CA LEU A 35 4.58 4.05 -12.46
C LEU A 35 4.67 3.48 -13.87
N ASN A 36 5.38 2.37 -14.08
CA ASN A 36 5.46 1.72 -15.38
C ASN A 36 4.10 1.20 -15.86
N LEU A 37 3.25 0.76 -14.94
CA LEU A 37 1.90 0.29 -15.24
C LEU A 37 1.00 1.41 -15.77
N ILE A 38 1.13 2.65 -15.25
CA ILE A 38 0.17 3.74 -15.53
C ILE A 38 0.67 4.86 -16.44
N ARG A 39 1.99 5.06 -16.57
CA ARG A 39 2.58 6.29 -17.13
C ARG A 39 2.14 6.68 -18.54
N ASP A 40 1.77 5.70 -19.36
CA ASP A 40 1.42 5.89 -20.78
C ASP A 40 -0.09 5.69 -21.01
N LEU A 41 -0.89 5.61 -19.95
CA LEU A 41 -2.35 5.52 -20.04
C LEU A 41 -2.98 6.90 -20.29
N PRO A 42 -4.20 6.97 -20.88
CA PRO A 42 -4.95 8.21 -20.97
C PRO A 42 -5.69 8.50 -19.66
N ASP A 43 -5.95 9.79 -19.38
CA ASP A 43 -6.69 10.23 -18.19
C ASP A 43 -8.07 9.58 -18.03
N SER A 44 -8.71 9.20 -19.14
CA SER A 44 -10.00 8.51 -19.12
C SER A 44 -9.99 7.16 -18.39
N TYR A 45 -8.82 6.53 -18.21
CA TYR A 45 -8.68 5.30 -17.44
C TYR A 45 -8.75 5.55 -15.93
N VAL A 46 -8.40 6.75 -15.47
CA VAL A 46 -8.33 7.08 -14.03
C VAL A 46 -9.69 6.96 -13.37
N THR A 47 -10.72 7.46 -14.05
CA THR A 47 -12.11 7.48 -13.57
C THR A 47 -12.98 6.41 -14.23
N PHE A 48 -12.40 5.50 -15.01
CA PHE A 48 -13.14 4.39 -15.59
C PHE A 48 -13.68 3.50 -14.46
N GLN A 49 -14.98 3.25 -14.49
CA GLN A 49 -15.66 2.40 -13.53
C GLN A 49 -15.60 0.95 -14.02
N PRO A 50 -14.79 0.08 -13.41
CA PRO A 50 -14.75 -1.34 -13.79
C PRO A 50 -16.01 -2.08 -13.33
N GLU A 51 -16.21 -3.25 -13.90
CA GLU A 51 -17.12 -4.27 -13.37
C GLU A 51 -16.35 -5.19 -12.41
N ASP A 52 -16.79 -5.26 -11.17
CA ASP A 52 -16.31 -6.22 -10.16
C ASP A 52 -17.52 -6.72 -9.35
N PRO A 53 -18.08 -7.90 -9.70
CA PRO A 53 -19.21 -8.49 -8.99
C PRO A 53 -18.93 -8.83 -7.53
N GLU A 54 -17.65 -8.97 -7.15
CA GLU A 54 -17.21 -9.32 -5.81
C GLU A 54 -16.75 -8.08 -5.02
N ALA A 55 -16.93 -6.87 -5.57
CA ALA A 55 -16.60 -5.63 -4.88
C ALA A 55 -17.34 -5.54 -3.55
N HIS A 56 -16.57 -5.53 -2.46
CA HIS A 56 -17.11 -5.38 -1.12
C HIS A 56 -16.12 -4.70 -0.17
N ASP A 57 -16.34 -3.41 0.09
CA ASP A 57 -15.63 -2.63 1.09
C ASP A 57 -16.52 -2.33 2.29
N ALA A 58 -16.38 -3.14 3.34
CA ALA A 58 -17.09 -2.95 4.61
C ALA A 58 -16.66 -1.69 5.38
N ALA A 59 -15.58 -1.02 4.97
CA ALA A 59 -15.09 0.21 5.57
C ALA A 59 -15.41 1.46 4.74
N ALA A 60 -16.18 1.33 3.66
CA ALA A 60 -16.56 2.42 2.78
C ALA A 60 -17.20 3.61 3.52
N ALA A 61 -16.99 4.83 3.03
CA ALA A 61 -17.48 6.05 3.68
C ALA A 61 -19.01 6.18 3.59
N THR A 62 -19.62 5.61 2.55
CA THR A 62 -21.07 5.62 2.34
C THR A 62 -21.61 4.23 2.00
N GLU A 63 -22.90 4.00 2.29
CA GLU A 63 -23.56 2.73 1.94
C GLU A 63 -23.55 2.44 0.43
N GLY A 64 -23.55 3.49 -0.40
CA GLY A 64 -23.50 3.36 -1.87
C GLY A 64 -22.14 2.89 -2.39
N GLU A 65 -21.07 3.09 -1.62
CA GLU A 65 -19.71 2.70 -1.98
C GLU A 65 -19.36 1.27 -1.56
N VAL A 66 -20.13 0.67 -0.63
CA VAL A 66 -19.81 -0.65 -0.05
C VAL A 66 -19.63 -1.74 -1.10
N ASN A 67 -20.42 -1.71 -2.19
CA ASN A 67 -20.29 -2.68 -3.29
C ASN A 67 -19.88 -2.00 -4.61
N MET A 68 -19.26 -0.82 -4.51
CA MET A 68 -18.78 -0.09 -5.67
C MET A 68 -17.39 -0.61 -6.03
N ALA A 69 -17.22 -1.04 -7.29
CA ALA A 69 -15.90 -1.40 -7.78
C ALA A 69 -14.98 -0.17 -7.78
N TRP A 70 -13.72 -0.36 -7.40
CA TRP A 70 -12.78 0.75 -7.29
C TRP A 70 -12.21 1.15 -8.64
N THR A 71 -12.16 2.45 -8.92
CA THR A 71 -11.48 3.00 -10.10
C THR A 71 -9.96 2.92 -9.92
N LEU A 72 -9.21 3.17 -11.01
CA LEU A 72 -7.75 3.26 -10.94
C LEU A 72 -7.30 4.30 -9.90
N GLY A 73 -7.94 5.48 -9.89
CA GLY A 73 -7.64 6.52 -8.91
C GLY A 73 -7.91 6.09 -7.47
N HIS A 74 -9.00 5.37 -7.23
CA HIS A 74 -9.34 4.84 -5.91
C HIS A 74 -8.26 3.87 -5.41
N VAL A 75 -7.90 2.85 -6.21
CA VAL A 75 -6.90 1.86 -5.79
C VAL A 75 -5.55 2.54 -5.49
N ILE A 76 -5.10 3.49 -6.31
CA ILE A 76 -3.85 4.22 -6.06
C ILE A 76 -3.92 5.06 -4.76
N ALA A 77 -5.02 5.76 -4.50
CA ALA A 77 -5.20 6.50 -3.25
C ALA A 77 -5.13 5.57 -2.03
N HIS A 78 -5.79 4.42 -2.12
CA HIS A 78 -5.88 3.44 -1.04
C HIS A 78 -4.53 2.78 -0.70
N ILE A 79 -3.83 2.26 -1.72
CA ILE A 79 -2.57 1.53 -1.50
C ILE A 79 -1.47 2.47 -1.01
N THR A 80 -1.40 3.69 -1.53
CA THR A 80 -0.39 4.67 -1.10
C THR A 80 -0.60 5.07 0.36
N ALA A 81 -1.84 5.34 0.78
CA ALA A 81 -2.17 5.63 2.18
C ALA A 81 -1.85 4.46 3.11
N SER A 82 -2.08 3.22 2.65
CA SER A 82 -1.74 2.01 3.40
C SER A 82 -0.23 1.85 3.59
N SER A 83 0.52 1.94 2.51
CA SER A 83 1.98 1.79 2.52
C SER A 83 2.67 2.89 3.32
N GLU A 84 2.17 4.13 3.27
CA GLU A 84 2.69 5.26 4.04
C GLU A 84 2.44 5.11 5.54
N GLU A 85 1.23 4.74 5.93
CA GLU A 85 0.88 4.48 7.32
C GLU A 85 1.78 3.40 7.91
N ASP A 86 1.94 2.29 7.20
CA ASP A 86 2.69 1.14 7.70
C ASP A 86 4.20 1.41 7.74
N ALA A 87 4.73 2.24 6.83
CA ALA A 87 6.09 2.76 6.93
C ALA A 87 6.27 3.69 8.16
N ALA A 88 5.31 4.58 8.41
CA ALA A 88 5.33 5.49 9.56
C ALA A 88 5.27 4.73 10.89
N LEU A 89 4.38 3.75 11.00
CA LEU A 89 4.23 2.91 12.18
C LEU A 89 5.45 1.98 12.35
N GLY A 90 6.02 1.47 11.27
CA GLY A 90 7.31 0.77 11.27
C GLY A 90 8.43 1.62 11.85
N ALA A 91 8.54 2.89 11.46
CA ALA A 91 9.52 3.82 12.03
C ALA A 91 9.31 4.10 13.52
N ALA A 92 8.06 4.14 14.01
CA ALA A 92 7.76 4.23 15.43
C ALA A 92 8.25 2.97 16.18
N LEU A 93 7.96 1.78 15.65
CA LEU A 93 8.41 0.49 16.22
C LEU A 93 9.92 0.38 16.25
N ALA A 94 10.62 0.83 15.19
CA ALA A 94 12.09 0.82 15.12
C ALA A 94 12.75 1.67 16.22
N ARG A 95 11.99 2.58 16.85
CA ARG A 95 12.42 3.39 17.99
C ARG A 95 11.94 2.83 19.34
N GLY A 96 11.27 1.68 19.35
CA GLY A 96 10.69 1.06 20.54
C GLY A 96 9.38 1.69 20.99
N VAL A 97 8.70 2.46 20.13
CA VAL A 97 7.39 3.04 20.45
C VAL A 97 6.30 2.05 20.09
N GLU A 98 5.42 1.76 21.06
CA GLU A 98 4.33 0.82 20.86
C GLU A 98 3.27 1.36 19.87
N VAL A 99 2.91 0.57 18.86
CA VAL A 99 1.84 0.88 17.91
C VAL A 99 0.51 0.34 18.44
N LYS A 100 -0.45 1.25 18.65
CA LYS A 100 -1.75 0.94 19.29
C LYS A 100 -2.95 1.09 18.37
N TRP A 101 -2.84 1.95 17.36
CA TRP A 101 -3.96 2.41 16.54
C TRP A 101 -3.54 2.55 15.08
N ARG A 102 -4.53 2.73 14.23
CA ARG A 102 -4.35 3.21 12.86
C ARG A 102 -4.07 4.72 12.87
N SER A 103 -3.27 5.17 11.92
CA SER A 103 -2.95 6.58 11.67
C SER A 103 -3.16 6.97 10.21
N ARG A 104 -3.98 6.20 9.48
CA ARG A 104 -4.25 6.43 8.05
C ARG A 104 -5.09 7.68 7.80
N TYR A 105 -4.70 8.40 6.76
CA TYR A 105 -5.54 9.33 6.04
C TYR A 105 -5.43 8.98 4.55
N GLU A 106 -6.57 8.78 3.88
CA GLU A 106 -6.61 8.49 2.44
C GLU A 106 -6.93 9.79 1.68
N THR A 107 -6.19 10.05 0.60
CA THR A 107 -6.50 11.14 -0.32
C THR A 107 -7.91 10.92 -0.89
N PRO A 108 -8.79 11.94 -0.94
CA PRO A 108 -10.10 11.81 -1.57
C PRO A 108 -9.93 11.37 -3.03
N TRP A 109 -10.32 10.13 -3.34
CA TRP A 109 -10.02 9.52 -4.63
C TRP A 109 -10.80 10.17 -5.77
N GLU A 110 -11.94 10.79 -5.46
CA GLU A 110 -12.80 11.52 -6.40
C GLU A 110 -12.09 12.74 -6.99
N GLU A 111 -11.06 13.27 -6.31
CA GLU A 111 -10.25 14.39 -6.79
C GLU A 111 -9.17 13.95 -7.80
N LEU A 112 -8.91 12.64 -7.91
CA LEU A 112 -7.94 12.05 -8.83
C LEU A 112 -8.62 11.74 -10.17
N THR A 113 -8.28 12.52 -11.19
CA THR A 113 -8.92 12.45 -12.52
C THR A 113 -7.92 12.35 -13.67
N THR A 114 -6.62 12.47 -13.40
CA THR A 114 -5.56 12.47 -14.41
C THR A 114 -4.40 11.56 -14.03
N ILE A 115 -3.71 11.01 -15.04
CA ILE A 115 -2.53 10.18 -14.84
C ILE A 115 -1.39 10.99 -14.20
N GLU A 116 -1.28 12.28 -14.53
CA GLU A 116 -0.32 13.18 -13.88
C GLU A 116 -0.53 13.23 -12.36
N GLN A 117 -1.77 13.33 -11.88
CA GLN A 117 -2.08 13.28 -10.45
C GLN A 117 -1.70 11.92 -9.83
N LEU A 118 -1.95 10.81 -10.51
CA LEU A 118 -1.57 9.48 -10.00
C LEU A 118 -0.05 9.31 -9.93
N ILE A 119 0.69 9.77 -10.94
CA ILE A 119 2.16 9.78 -10.93
C ILE A 119 2.68 10.62 -9.78
N GLN A 120 2.15 11.85 -9.60
CA GLN A 120 2.53 12.70 -8.48
C GLN A 120 2.26 12.02 -7.13
N ARG A 121 1.09 11.37 -6.99
CA ARG A 121 0.70 10.68 -5.75
C ARG A 121 1.64 9.52 -5.43
N LEU A 122 2.04 8.76 -6.44
CA LEU A 122 3.00 7.65 -6.31
C LEU A 122 4.41 8.15 -5.93
N GLU A 123 4.90 9.20 -6.57
CA GLU A 123 6.22 9.76 -6.23
C GLU A 123 6.24 10.44 -4.85
N GLU A 124 5.13 11.07 -4.45
CA GLU A 124 4.96 11.54 -3.09
C GLU A 124 4.98 10.37 -2.09
N SER A 125 4.27 9.28 -2.39
CA SER A 125 4.27 8.07 -1.56
C SER A 125 5.68 7.49 -1.42
N ARG A 126 6.44 7.41 -2.52
CA ARG A 126 7.85 7.00 -2.51
C ARG A 126 8.64 7.86 -1.54
N ARG A 127 8.58 9.19 -1.70
CA ARG A 127 9.30 10.14 -0.84
C ARG A 127 8.96 9.95 0.64
N ILE A 128 7.68 9.78 0.97
CA ILE A 128 7.22 9.61 2.36
C ILE A 128 7.71 8.29 2.95
N ARG A 129 7.52 7.17 2.23
CA ARG A 129 7.94 5.84 2.68
C ARG A 129 9.44 5.77 2.91
N LEU A 130 10.23 6.32 1.98
CA LEU A 130 11.68 6.38 2.11
C LEU A 130 12.12 7.27 3.27
N ALA A 131 11.46 8.41 3.50
CA ALA A 131 11.77 9.26 4.65
C ALA A 131 11.52 8.56 5.98
N TYR A 132 10.44 7.78 6.11
CA TYR A 132 10.19 6.99 7.32
C TYR A 132 11.21 5.87 7.51
N LEU A 133 11.63 5.20 6.44
CA LEU A 133 12.68 4.18 6.50
C LEU A 133 14.04 4.78 6.86
N ASP A 134 14.40 5.92 6.26
CA ASP A 134 15.66 6.63 6.53
C ASP A 134 15.71 7.17 7.98
N ALA A 135 14.56 7.47 8.57
CA ALA A 135 14.46 7.90 9.97
C ALA A 135 14.68 6.77 11.00
N TRP A 136 14.84 5.50 10.58
CA TRP A 136 15.15 4.41 11.51
C TRP A 136 16.53 4.64 12.14
N PRO A 137 16.70 4.37 13.46
CA PRO A 137 18.01 4.40 14.09
C PRO A 137 18.98 3.42 13.42
N ASP A 138 20.28 3.73 13.42
CA ASP A 138 21.32 2.80 12.95
C ASP A 138 21.27 1.44 13.65
N GLN A 139 20.78 1.42 14.89
CA GLN A 139 20.47 0.22 15.67
C GLN A 139 18.98 0.21 16.01
N PRO A 140 18.11 -0.25 15.08
CA PRO A 140 16.67 -0.24 15.30
C PRO A 140 16.28 -1.27 16.36
N LYS A 141 15.24 -0.93 17.13
CA LYS A 141 14.58 -1.85 18.05
C LYS A 141 13.68 -2.77 17.25
N LEU A 142 14.07 -4.04 17.15
CA LEU A 142 13.34 -5.08 16.42
C LEU A 142 12.59 -6.05 17.34
N GLU A 143 12.58 -5.79 18.65
CA GLU A 143 11.70 -6.47 19.58
C GLU A 143 10.24 -6.11 19.27
N THR A 144 9.32 -7.08 19.34
CA THR A 144 7.89 -6.85 19.04
C THR A 144 7.28 -5.80 19.99
N ALA A 145 6.76 -4.72 19.41
CA ALA A 145 6.10 -3.64 20.14
C ALA A 145 4.72 -3.27 19.54
N VAL A 146 4.01 -4.23 18.93
CA VAL A 146 2.60 -4.00 18.50
C VAL A 146 1.61 -4.32 19.63
N HIS A 147 0.54 -3.54 19.75
CA HIS A 147 -0.51 -3.77 20.74
C HIS A 147 -1.21 -5.13 20.55
N LYS A 148 -1.74 -5.71 21.64
CA LYS A 148 -2.35 -7.06 21.68
C LYS A 148 -3.46 -7.28 20.64
N SER A 149 -4.26 -6.25 20.33
CA SER A 149 -5.31 -6.35 19.31
C SER A 149 -4.73 -6.58 17.90
N ILE A 150 -3.64 -5.90 17.58
CA ILE A 150 -2.90 -6.08 16.30
C ILE A 150 -2.25 -7.46 16.30
N GLN A 151 -1.61 -7.86 17.42
CA GLN A 151 -1.02 -9.19 17.56
C GLN A 151 -2.01 -10.32 17.29
N LYS A 152 -3.26 -10.19 17.78
CA LYS A 152 -4.28 -11.22 17.57
C LYS A 152 -4.63 -11.41 16.09
N ARG A 153 -4.59 -10.34 15.28
CA ARG A 153 -4.93 -10.39 13.86
C ARG A 153 -3.73 -10.77 12.98
N TRP A 154 -2.59 -10.11 13.20
CA TRP A 154 -1.44 -10.15 12.30
C TRP A 154 -0.20 -10.82 12.88
N GLY A 155 -0.23 -11.21 14.15
CA GLY A 155 0.92 -11.76 14.88
C GLY A 155 1.85 -10.69 15.45
N PRO A 156 2.89 -11.10 16.18
CA PRO A 156 3.85 -10.22 16.86
C PRO A 156 4.84 -9.55 15.90
N MET A 157 4.36 -8.66 15.03
CA MET A 157 5.21 -7.94 14.07
C MET A 157 6.16 -6.95 14.75
N ASN A 158 7.39 -6.89 14.27
CA ASN A 158 8.35 -5.84 14.58
C ASN A 158 8.27 -4.72 13.52
N ALA A 159 9.22 -3.78 13.54
CA ALA A 159 9.29 -2.69 12.56
C ALA A 159 9.31 -3.18 11.10
N VAL A 160 10.07 -4.25 10.82
CA VAL A 160 10.17 -4.85 9.49
C VAL A 160 8.84 -5.49 9.09
N GLY A 161 8.25 -6.31 9.97
CA GLY A 161 6.95 -6.94 9.73
C GLY A 161 5.85 -5.91 9.46
N TYR A 162 5.87 -4.77 10.15
CA TYR A 162 4.89 -3.72 9.93
C TYR A 162 5.07 -3.03 8.57
N THR A 163 6.30 -2.71 8.14
CA THR A 163 6.53 -2.16 6.80
C THR A 163 6.18 -3.16 5.69
N LEU A 164 6.47 -4.45 5.91
CA LEU A 164 6.07 -5.54 5.01
C LEU A 164 4.55 -5.67 4.89
N LEU A 165 3.78 -5.34 5.94
CA LEU A 165 2.32 -5.35 5.86
C LEU A 165 1.80 -4.39 4.79
N GLY A 166 2.31 -3.16 4.76
CA GLY A 166 1.92 -2.16 3.77
C GLY A 166 2.33 -2.56 2.35
N LEU A 167 3.58 -3.02 2.19
CA LEU A 167 4.09 -3.54 0.91
C LEU A 167 3.27 -4.72 0.39
N GLY A 168 2.98 -5.70 1.26
CA GLY A 168 2.19 -6.87 0.89
C GLY A 168 0.74 -6.52 0.53
N HIS A 169 0.15 -5.57 1.26
CA HIS A 169 -1.18 -5.03 0.95
C HIS A 169 -1.22 -4.38 -0.44
N GLU A 170 -0.26 -3.49 -0.73
CA GLU A 170 -0.11 -2.86 -2.04
C GLU A 170 0.07 -3.89 -3.18
N ILE A 171 0.96 -4.86 -3.02
CA ILE A 171 1.20 -5.92 -4.01
C ILE A 171 -0.06 -6.76 -4.23
N GLY A 172 -0.85 -7.01 -3.18
CA GLY A 172 -2.13 -7.70 -3.27
C GLY A 172 -3.13 -7.02 -4.21
N HIS A 173 -3.00 -5.72 -4.46
CA HIS A 173 -3.85 -4.96 -5.37
C HIS A 173 -3.33 -4.87 -6.80
N TYR A 174 -2.15 -5.42 -7.13
CA TYR A 174 -1.62 -5.35 -8.50
C TYR A 174 -2.53 -6.01 -9.53
N GLY A 175 -3.08 -7.19 -9.21
CA GLY A 175 -4.05 -7.85 -10.09
C GLY A 175 -5.32 -7.03 -10.31
N GLN A 176 -5.79 -6.28 -9.29
CA GLN A 176 -6.93 -5.39 -9.43
C GLN A 176 -6.62 -4.22 -10.36
N LEU A 177 -5.45 -3.59 -10.22
CA LEU A 177 -5.00 -2.51 -11.10
C LEU A 177 -4.89 -2.98 -12.56
N GLU A 178 -4.29 -4.15 -12.77
CA GLU A 178 -4.14 -4.75 -14.10
C GLU A 178 -5.50 -5.03 -14.74
N GLU A 179 -6.46 -5.55 -13.97
CA GLU A 179 -7.82 -5.84 -14.44
C GLU A 179 -8.59 -4.54 -14.79
N ILE A 180 -8.50 -3.51 -13.94
CA ILE A 180 -9.10 -2.19 -14.23
C ILE A 180 -8.57 -1.64 -15.56
N ILE A 181 -7.25 -1.71 -15.77
CA ILE A 181 -6.61 -1.24 -17.00
C ILE A 181 -7.03 -2.09 -18.20
N ALA A 182 -7.15 -3.40 -18.04
CA ALA A 182 -7.59 -4.31 -19.10
C ALA A 182 -9.04 -4.01 -19.52
N GLN A 183 -9.94 -3.82 -18.56
CA GLN A 183 -11.34 -3.45 -18.83
C GLN A 183 -11.46 -2.06 -19.45
N ALA A 184 -10.74 -1.08 -18.93
CA ALA A 184 -10.70 0.27 -19.48
C ALA A 184 -10.22 0.25 -20.94
N ARG A 185 -9.19 -0.54 -21.25
CA ARG A 185 -8.70 -0.74 -22.63
C ARG A 185 -9.74 -1.38 -23.54
N ALA A 186 -10.44 -2.39 -23.06
CA ALA A 186 -11.50 -3.02 -23.83
C ALA A 186 -12.68 -2.05 -24.12
N ALA A 187 -12.99 -1.15 -23.18
CA ALA A 187 -14.10 -0.22 -23.28
C ALA A 187 -13.76 1.10 -24.01
N LEU A 188 -12.52 1.58 -23.90
CA LEU A 188 -12.10 2.93 -24.31
C LEU A 188 -11.08 2.94 -25.46
N GLY A 189 -10.41 1.81 -25.76
CA GLY A 189 -9.38 1.67 -26.81
C GLY A 189 -7.94 1.70 -26.29
#